data_AF-A0A2H9ZSV8-F1
#
_entry.id   AF-A0A2H9ZSV8-F1
#
_cell.length_a   1.000
_cell.length_b   1.000
_cell.length_c   1.000
_cell.angle_alpha   90.00
_cell.angle_beta   90.00
_cell.angle_gamma   90.00
#
_symmetry.space_group_name_H-M   'P 1'
#
loop_
_entity.id
_entity.type
_entity.pdbx_description
1 polymer ?
#
loop_
_entity_poly.entity_id
_entity_poly.type
_entity_poly.pdbx_seq_one_letter_code
_entity_poly.pdbx_strand_id
1 'polypeptide(L)'
;MPGHCSHWWHALIHAAAAVTVIFAAISNTRQPPPTAPPDAITALRHAGFHVAAAVLQISPATIFLDRTAGGNCPTTLFVFPDGESVGNFSDDQLFRLHSIPLHLLLSYLRKLPRGSRLPTLLPGKTVLLSTGTSAGARAFAIGGASITQPDLFVNAFLVIHGVSAAFTPATTSALPLPSPPEASARWSQVVRQLGSQGYVSFAVGLSAVVNRVATAAAMVEEVTIFAPAGGGFDLAAGWPANKVESLIKRHVAVGRYDYRELVAMGVGEGLLTLAEN
;
A
#
# COMPACT_ATOMS: atom_id res chain seq x y z
N MET A 1 34.68 -62.97 16.50
CA MET A 1 34.33 -62.41 15.18
C MET A 1 33.18 -61.42 15.40
N PRO A 2 33.44 -60.10 15.45
CA PRO A 2 32.43 -59.11 15.80
C PRO A 2 31.54 -58.78 14.59
N GLY A 3 30.23 -58.93 14.77
CA GLY A 3 29.21 -58.56 13.80
C GLY A 3 29.06 -57.05 13.69
N HIS A 4 29.29 -56.51 12.50
CA HIS A 4 29.08 -55.12 12.16
C HIS A 4 27.57 -54.87 11.97
N CYS A 5 26.92 -54.19 12.90
CA CYS A 5 25.54 -53.73 12.78
C CYS A 5 25.43 -52.29 13.27
N SER A 6 25.90 -51.33 12.47
CA SER A 6 25.80 -49.91 12.83
C SER A 6 25.98 -48.98 11.64
N HIS A 7 25.16 -49.08 10.59
CA HIS A 7 25.20 -48.08 9.50
C HIS A 7 23.86 -47.75 8.83
N TRP A 8 22.77 -48.44 9.15
CA TRP A 8 21.49 -48.30 8.44
C TRP A 8 20.66 -47.10 8.89
N TRP A 9 20.82 -46.63 10.14
CA TRP A 9 20.06 -45.50 10.68
C TRP A 9 20.49 -44.15 10.10
N HIS A 10 21.77 -43.99 9.76
CA HIS A 10 22.27 -42.77 9.10
C HIS A 10 21.67 -42.57 7.71
N ALA A 11 21.41 -43.65 6.97
CA ALA A 11 20.80 -43.57 5.63
C ALA A 11 19.36 -43.03 5.67
N LEU A 12 18.56 -43.43 6.66
CA LEU A 12 17.19 -42.92 6.87
C LEU A 12 17.17 -41.45 7.30
N ILE A 13 18.12 -41.04 8.15
CA ILE A 13 18.25 -39.64 8.59
C ILE A 13 18.68 -38.74 7.44
N HIS A 14 19.66 -39.16 6.63
CA HIS A 14 20.08 -38.41 5.45
C HIS A 14 19.00 -38.34 4.37
N ALA A 15 18.20 -39.39 4.18
CA ALA A 15 17.06 -39.38 3.27
C ALA A 15 15.95 -38.40 3.73
N ALA A 16 15.59 -38.41 5.02
CA ALA A 16 14.59 -37.48 5.56
C ALA A 16 15.08 -36.02 5.57
N ALA A 17 16.35 -35.78 5.85
CA ALA A 17 16.99 -34.47 5.75
C ALA A 17 17.06 -33.97 4.30
N ALA A 18 17.35 -34.85 3.33
CA ALA A 18 17.34 -34.51 1.91
C ALA A 18 15.91 -34.16 1.42
N VAL A 19 14.88 -34.90 1.84
CA VAL A 19 13.48 -34.61 1.47
C VAL A 19 12.99 -33.29 2.07
N THR A 20 13.41 -32.93 3.29
CA THR A 20 13.08 -31.62 3.89
C THR A 20 13.83 -30.46 3.24
N VAL A 21 15.10 -30.64 2.87
CA VAL A 21 15.85 -29.64 2.08
C VAL A 21 15.25 -29.48 0.67
N ILE A 22 14.78 -30.56 0.05
CA ILE A 22 14.10 -30.52 -1.25
C ILE A 22 12.72 -29.83 -1.12
N PHE A 23 11.93 -30.11 -0.07
CA PHE A 23 10.67 -29.40 0.18
C PHE A 23 10.87 -27.91 0.52
N ALA A 24 11.93 -27.55 1.25
CA ALA A 24 12.29 -26.18 1.53
C ALA A 24 12.83 -25.44 0.28
N ALA A 25 13.57 -26.14 -0.59
CA ALA A 25 14.04 -25.59 -1.86
C ALA A 25 12.90 -25.43 -2.89
N ILE A 26 11.92 -26.34 -2.90
CA ILE A 26 10.72 -26.25 -3.75
C ILE A 26 9.72 -25.22 -3.20
N SER A 27 9.59 -25.07 -1.87
CA SER A 27 8.74 -24.04 -1.26
C SER A 27 9.29 -22.62 -1.41
N ASN A 28 10.59 -22.50 -1.72
CA ASN A 28 11.23 -21.22 -2.04
C ASN A 28 11.19 -20.90 -3.55
N THR A 29 10.27 -21.51 -4.29
CA THR A 29 9.95 -21.11 -5.67
C THR A 29 9.36 -19.71 -5.64
N ARG A 30 10.27 -18.75 -5.73
CA ARG A 30 10.15 -17.42 -6.33
C ARG A 30 8.75 -17.17 -6.88
N GLN A 31 7.99 -16.35 -6.15
CA GLN A 31 6.87 -15.62 -6.71
C GLN A 31 7.33 -15.05 -8.07
N PRO A 32 6.59 -15.29 -9.18
CA PRO A 32 6.97 -14.75 -10.47
C PRO A 32 7.21 -13.24 -10.33
N PRO A 33 8.18 -12.67 -11.08
CA PRO A 33 8.41 -11.23 -11.06
C PRO A 33 7.07 -10.51 -11.22
N PRO A 34 6.87 -9.36 -10.56
CA PRO A 34 5.58 -8.70 -10.59
C PRO A 34 5.18 -8.41 -12.04
N THR A 35 4.31 -9.24 -12.60
CA THR A 35 3.78 -9.04 -13.93
C THR A 35 2.51 -8.21 -13.82
N ALA A 36 2.40 -7.23 -14.70
CA ALA A 36 1.17 -6.49 -14.82
C ALA A 36 0.03 -7.38 -15.36
N PRO A 37 -1.23 -7.12 -14.95
CA PRO A 37 -2.37 -7.82 -15.53
C PRO A 37 -2.45 -7.57 -17.05
N PRO A 38 -2.55 -8.62 -17.89
CA PRO A 38 -2.67 -8.45 -19.35
C PRO A 38 -3.93 -7.67 -19.75
N ASP A 39 -5.00 -7.81 -18.96
CA ASP A 39 -6.24 -7.07 -19.15
C ASP A 39 -6.07 -5.58 -18.90
N ALA A 40 -5.19 -5.18 -17.95
CA ALA A 40 -4.88 -3.78 -17.69
C ALA A 40 -4.13 -3.14 -18.86
N ILE A 41 -3.17 -3.86 -19.43
CA ILE A 41 -2.41 -3.42 -20.62
C ILE A 41 -3.38 -3.24 -21.81
N THR A 42 -4.31 -4.17 -21.99
CA THR A 42 -5.32 -4.10 -23.04
C THR A 42 -6.27 -2.91 -22.84
N ALA A 43 -6.75 -2.70 -21.62
CA ALA A 43 -7.60 -1.56 -21.28
C ALA A 43 -6.92 -0.21 -21.56
N LEU A 44 -5.64 -0.06 -21.18
CA LEU A 44 -4.85 1.14 -21.45
C LEU A 44 -4.70 1.42 -22.95
N ARG A 45 -4.38 0.39 -23.74
CA ARG A 45 -4.24 0.52 -25.21
C ARG A 45 -5.55 0.94 -25.87
N HIS A 46 -6.68 0.36 -25.46
CA HIS A 46 -7.99 0.72 -25.99
C HIS A 46 -8.42 2.14 -25.58
N ALA A 47 -7.98 2.61 -24.42
CA ALA A 47 -8.27 3.96 -23.93
C ALA A 47 -7.32 5.04 -24.50
N GLY A 48 -6.31 4.66 -25.29
CA GLY A 48 -5.36 5.59 -25.93
C GLY A 48 -4.14 5.95 -25.08
N PHE A 49 -3.85 5.21 -24.01
CA PHE A 49 -2.68 5.39 -23.14
C PHE A 49 -1.56 4.40 -23.52
N HIS A 50 -0.93 4.60 -24.68
CA HIS A 50 0.02 3.63 -25.21
C HIS A 50 1.34 3.63 -24.44
N VAL A 51 1.81 4.79 -23.99
CA VAL A 51 3.05 4.89 -23.18
C VAL A 51 2.85 4.20 -21.83
N ALA A 52 1.74 4.45 -21.15
CA ALA A 52 1.42 3.79 -19.89
C ALA A 52 1.32 2.26 -20.03
N ALA A 53 0.69 1.79 -21.12
CA ALA A 53 0.62 0.36 -21.42
C ALA A 53 2.02 -0.26 -21.62
N ALA A 54 2.92 0.46 -22.31
CA ALA A 54 4.29 0.02 -22.53
C ALA A 54 5.11 -0.02 -21.23
N VAL A 55 5.02 1.00 -20.39
CA VAL A 55 5.72 1.03 -19.10
C VAL A 55 5.24 -0.08 -18.18
N LEU A 56 3.93 -0.31 -18.12
CA LEU A 56 3.35 -1.39 -17.34
C LEU A 56 3.80 -2.79 -17.84
N GLN A 57 4.06 -2.93 -19.14
CA GLN A 57 4.56 -4.16 -19.76
C GLN A 57 6.07 -4.37 -19.55
N ILE A 58 6.88 -3.33 -19.68
CA ILE A 58 8.35 -3.41 -19.70
C ILE A 58 8.95 -3.25 -18.30
N SER A 59 8.35 -2.40 -17.46
CA SER A 59 8.89 -2.06 -16.15
C SER A 59 7.79 -1.98 -15.09
N PRO A 60 7.09 -3.09 -14.81
CA PRO A 60 6.02 -3.11 -13.81
C PRO A 60 6.50 -2.73 -12.39
N ALA A 61 7.79 -2.94 -12.09
CA ALA A 61 8.40 -2.58 -10.80
C ALA A 61 8.47 -1.07 -10.52
N THR A 62 8.25 -0.19 -11.51
CA THR A 62 8.17 1.26 -11.28
C THR A 62 6.86 1.66 -10.59
N ILE A 63 5.83 0.83 -10.77
CA ILE A 63 4.44 1.08 -10.37
C ILE A 63 4.04 0.15 -9.23
N PHE A 64 4.65 -1.03 -9.12
CA PHE A 64 4.43 -1.93 -8.00
C PHE A 64 5.60 -1.85 -7.03
N LEU A 65 5.32 -1.48 -5.78
CA LEU A 65 6.27 -1.66 -4.69
C LEU A 65 6.65 -3.14 -4.58
N ASP A 66 7.91 -3.37 -4.21
CA ASP A 66 8.57 -4.66 -4.28
C ASP A 66 7.74 -5.81 -3.69
N ARG A 67 7.14 -6.58 -4.59
CA ARG A 67 6.31 -7.76 -4.29
C ARG A 67 7.11 -8.87 -3.59
N THR A 68 8.45 -8.78 -3.60
CA THR A 68 9.34 -9.76 -2.96
C THR A 68 9.34 -9.69 -1.43
N ALA A 69 8.79 -8.63 -0.83
CA ALA A 69 8.58 -8.52 0.62
C ALA A 69 7.28 -9.20 1.12
N GLY A 70 6.63 -10.03 0.29
CA GLY A 70 5.46 -10.83 0.71
C GLY A 70 4.21 -10.01 1.04
N GLY A 71 4.07 -8.82 0.45
CA GLY A 71 2.90 -7.96 0.59
C GLY A 71 2.32 -7.57 -0.77
N ASN A 72 1.03 -7.82 -0.97
CA ASN A 72 0.28 -7.27 -2.10
C ASN A 72 -0.15 -5.84 -1.76
N CYS A 73 0.79 -4.88 -1.76
CA CYS A 73 0.40 -3.49 -1.51
C CYS A 73 -0.42 -2.98 -2.71
N PRO A 74 -1.66 -2.53 -2.49
CA PRO A 74 -2.51 -2.09 -3.58
C PRO A 74 -1.99 -0.76 -4.09
N THR A 75 -2.11 -0.55 -5.39
CA THR A 75 -1.64 0.68 -6.03
C THR A 75 -2.74 1.26 -6.92
N THR A 76 -2.90 2.57 -6.86
CA THR A 76 -3.69 3.33 -7.82
C THR A 76 -2.77 4.09 -8.75
N LEU A 77 -2.85 3.80 -10.05
CA LEU A 77 -2.11 4.47 -11.11
C LEU A 77 -3.00 5.52 -11.78
N PHE A 78 -2.50 6.74 -11.88
CA PHE A 78 -3.13 7.83 -12.63
C PHE A 78 -2.42 8.01 -13.96
N VAL A 79 -3.00 7.53 -15.05
CA VAL A 79 -2.43 7.65 -16.40
C VAL A 79 -2.83 8.96 -17.05
N PHE A 80 -1.89 9.57 -17.76
CA PHE A 80 -2.04 10.87 -18.43
C PHE A 80 -1.80 10.70 -19.94
N PRO A 81 -2.22 11.66 -20.79
CA PRO A 81 -2.08 11.55 -22.23
C PRO A 81 -0.62 11.38 -22.68
N ASP A 82 -0.41 10.60 -23.74
CA ASP A 82 0.91 10.36 -24.31
C ASP A 82 1.53 11.70 -24.80
N GLY A 83 2.80 11.96 -24.46
CA GLY A 83 3.55 13.14 -24.89
C GLY A 83 3.62 14.30 -23.86
N GLU A 84 2.92 14.18 -22.74
CA GLU A 84 3.12 15.09 -21.61
C GLU A 84 4.48 14.84 -20.95
N SER A 85 5.23 15.91 -20.71
CA SER A 85 6.45 15.90 -19.91
C SER A 85 6.36 16.96 -18.83
N VAL A 86 6.68 16.59 -17.60
CA VAL A 86 6.61 17.49 -16.44
C VAL A 86 7.99 17.59 -15.81
N GLY A 87 8.60 18.78 -15.90
CA GLY A 87 9.88 19.07 -15.28
C GLY A 87 11.03 18.17 -15.76
N ASN A 88 12.00 17.93 -14.88
CA ASN A 88 13.19 17.11 -15.15
C ASN A 88 13.09 15.70 -14.54
N PHE A 89 11.91 15.09 -14.52
CA PHE A 89 11.74 13.71 -14.04
C PHE A 89 12.09 12.70 -15.15
N SER A 90 12.74 11.60 -14.78
CA SER A 90 12.81 10.43 -15.66
C SER A 90 11.43 9.75 -15.77
N ASP A 91 11.24 8.90 -16.77
CA ASP A 91 9.98 8.16 -16.93
C ASP A 91 9.65 7.34 -15.68
N ASP A 92 10.62 6.63 -15.08
CA ASP A 92 10.42 5.90 -13.82
C ASP A 92 9.95 6.82 -12.68
N GLN A 93 10.57 7.99 -12.52
CA GLN A 93 10.17 8.95 -11.50
C GLN A 93 8.77 9.51 -11.76
N LEU A 94 8.44 9.77 -13.01
CA LEU A 94 7.13 10.28 -13.41
C LEU A 94 6.04 9.24 -13.11
N PHE A 95 6.24 7.98 -13.48
CA PHE A 95 5.28 6.91 -13.17
C PHE A 95 5.17 6.65 -11.66
N ARG A 96 6.26 6.75 -10.90
CA ARG A 96 6.21 6.71 -9.43
C ARG A 96 5.43 7.87 -8.83
N LEU A 97 5.56 9.08 -9.38
CA LEU A 97 4.79 10.25 -8.95
C LEU A 97 3.28 10.08 -9.23
N HIS A 98 2.94 9.38 -10.31
CA HIS A 98 1.57 9.09 -10.72
C HIS A 98 0.97 7.84 -10.06
N SER A 99 1.73 7.18 -9.19
CA SER A 99 1.31 5.97 -8.51
C SER A 99 1.11 6.25 -7.03
N ILE A 100 -0.07 5.93 -6.51
CA ILE A 100 -0.42 6.09 -5.10
C ILE A 100 -0.50 4.68 -4.47
N PRO A 101 0.23 4.39 -3.37
CA PRO A 101 0.25 3.08 -2.72
C PRO A 101 -1.02 2.79 -1.89
N LEU A 102 -2.19 3.08 -2.47
CA LEU A 102 -3.51 2.91 -1.86
C LEU A 102 -4.47 2.38 -2.93
N HIS A 103 -5.49 1.63 -2.53
CA HIS A 103 -6.58 1.17 -3.41
C HIS A 103 -7.68 2.23 -3.47
N LEU A 104 -7.67 3.09 -4.48
CA LEU A 104 -8.50 4.30 -4.54
C LEU A 104 -9.44 4.27 -5.74
N LEU A 105 -10.61 3.65 -5.60
CA LEU A 105 -11.71 3.83 -6.56
C LEU A 105 -12.18 5.29 -6.57
N LEU A 106 -12.85 5.70 -7.64
CA LEU A 106 -13.45 7.05 -7.70
C LEU A 106 -14.41 7.30 -6.53
N SER A 107 -15.15 6.28 -6.11
CA SER A 107 -16.06 6.36 -4.95
C SER A 107 -15.34 6.68 -3.64
N TYR A 108 -14.08 6.27 -3.49
CA TYR A 108 -13.27 6.59 -2.31
C TYR A 108 -12.61 7.95 -2.43
N LEU A 109 -12.07 8.29 -3.60
CA LEU A 109 -11.52 9.63 -3.86
C LEU A 109 -12.55 10.74 -3.58
N ARG A 110 -13.83 10.49 -3.87
CA ARG A 110 -14.93 11.43 -3.60
C ARG A 110 -15.26 11.64 -2.12
N LYS A 111 -14.90 10.69 -1.25
CA LYS A 111 -15.13 10.75 0.20
C LYS A 111 -13.95 11.38 0.95
N LEU A 112 -12.82 11.54 0.29
CA LEU A 112 -11.66 12.20 0.89
C LEU A 112 -11.94 13.70 1.05
N PRO A 113 -11.55 14.31 2.18
CA PRO A 113 -11.59 15.74 2.35
C PRO A 113 -10.85 16.47 1.23
N ARG A 114 -11.42 17.58 0.78
CA ARG A 114 -10.69 18.48 -0.13
C ARG A 114 -9.49 19.05 0.58
N GLY A 115 -8.36 19.14 -0.11
CA GLY A 115 -7.07 19.51 0.48
C GLY A 115 -6.27 18.33 1.03
N SER A 116 -6.81 17.09 1.01
CA SER A 116 -6.03 15.90 1.37
C SER A 116 -4.78 15.77 0.51
N ARG A 117 -3.65 15.51 1.16
CA ARG A 117 -2.37 15.17 0.52
C ARG A 117 -2.26 13.67 0.47
N LEU A 118 -2.21 13.13 -0.75
CA LEU A 118 -1.99 11.71 -0.98
C LEU A 118 -0.52 11.47 -1.29
N PRO A 119 0.07 10.42 -0.72
CA PRO A 119 1.44 10.07 -1.04
C PRO A 119 1.57 9.51 -2.45
N THR A 120 2.80 9.46 -2.93
CA THR A 120 3.14 8.81 -4.20
C THR A 120 4.24 7.78 -3.99
N LEU A 121 4.47 6.90 -4.97
CA LEU A 121 5.62 5.99 -4.95
C LEU A 121 6.95 6.71 -5.17
N LEU A 122 6.93 8.00 -5.51
CA LEU A 122 8.12 8.85 -5.57
C LEU A 122 8.40 9.39 -4.16
N PRO A 123 9.50 8.97 -3.50
CA PRO A 123 9.74 9.34 -2.10
C PRO A 123 9.74 10.84 -1.87
N GLY A 124 9.05 11.28 -0.82
CA GLY A 124 8.97 12.68 -0.40
C GLY A 124 8.08 13.56 -1.27
N LYS A 125 7.33 12.98 -2.23
CA LYS A 125 6.39 13.70 -3.08
C LYS A 125 4.95 13.28 -2.78
N THR A 126 4.09 14.29 -2.66
CA THR A 126 2.66 14.13 -2.44
C THR A 126 1.88 14.81 -3.57
N VAL A 127 0.63 14.39 -3.76
CA VAL A 127 -0.32 14.99 -4.70
C VAL A 127 -1.53 15.48 -3.93
N LEU A 128 -1.99 16.68 -4.29
CA LEU A 128 -3.08 17.34 -3.60
C LEU A 128 -4.42 16.98 -4.24
N LEU A 129 -5.38 16.56 -3.44
CA LEU A 129 -6.77 16.45 -3.85
C LEU A 129 -7.43 17.84 -3.77
N SER A 130 -7.88 18.36 -4.90
CA SER A 130 -8.43 19.72 -5.05
C SER A 130 -9.80 19.72 -5.74
N THR A 131 -10.53 20.83 -5.62
CA THR A 131 -11.66 21.11 -6.49
C THR A 131 -11.18 21.43 -7.89
N GLY A 132 -11.75 20.79 -8.91
CA GLY A 132 -11.45 21.11 -10.30
C GLY A 132 -11.95 22.50 -10.69
N THR A 133 -11.33 23.09 -11.71
CA THR A 133 -11.60 24.45 -12.20
C THR A 133 -12.72 24.54 -13.24
N SER A 134 -13.26 23.39 -13.69
CA SER A 134 -14.34 23.35 -14.66
C SER A 134 -15.70 23.66 -14.01
N ALA A 135 -16.49 24.50 -14.68
CA ALA A 135 -17.79 24.99 -14.22
C ALA A 135 -18.81 23.85 -14.10
N GLY A 136 -18.79 23.17 -12.95
CA GLY A 136 -19.74 22.15 -12.55
C GLY A 136 -19.43 21.72 -11.13
N ALA A 137 -20.44 21.71 -10.26
CA ALA A 137 -20.34 21.48 -8.81
C ALA A 137 -19.77 20.11 -8.37
N ARG A 138 -19.14 19.34 -9.27
CA ARG A 138 -18.60 17.99 -9.07
C ARG A 138 -17.20 17.79 -9.68
N ALA A 139 -16.50 18.84 -10.12
CA ALA A 139 -15.15 18.69 -10.65
C ALA A 139 -14.15 18.32 -9.53
N PHE A 140 -13.52 17.15 -9.65
CA PHE A 140 -12.47 16.66 -8.76
C PHE A 140 -11.13 16.69 -9.52
N ALA A 141 -10.12 17.30 -8.90
CA ALA A 141 -8.75 17.32 -9.42
C ALA A 141 -7.80 16.67 -8.42
N ILE A 142 -6.79 15.99 -8.93
CA ILE A 142 -5.71 15.38 -8.15
C ILE A 142 -4.37 15.76 -8.79
N GLY A 143 -3.44 16.28 -7.99
CA GLY A 143 -2.15 16.75 -8.49
C GLY A 143 -2.28 17.85 -9.55
N GLY A 144 -3.35 18.64 -9.52
CA GLY A 144 -3.65 19.68 -10.53
C GLY A 144 -4.36 19.18 -11.79
N ALA A 145 -4.55 17.86 -11.96
CA ALA A 145 -5.20 17.26 -13.12
C ALA A 145 -6.61 16.76 -12.80
N SER A 146 -7.55 16.91 -13.74
CA SER A 146 -8.91 16.39 -13.58
C SER A 146 -8.97 14.91 -13.95
N ILE A 147 -9.76 14.11 -13.23
CA ILE A 147 -9.97 12.70 -13.58
C ILE A 147 -10.93 12.63 -14.79
N THR A 148 -10.45 12.12 -15.91
CA THR A 148 -11.18 12.05 -17.19
C THR A 148 -11.79 10.67 -17.43
N GLN A 149 -11.09 9.61 -17.05
CA GLN A 149 -11.52 8.22 -17.21
C GLN A 149 -11.39 7.48 -15.87
N PRO A 150 -12.37 7.64 -14.96
CA PRO A 150 -12.31 6.99 -13.67
C PRO A 150 -12.48 5.47 -13.78
N ASP A 151 -11.84 4.75 -12.86
CA ASP A 151 -11.96 3.29 -12.70
C ASP A 151 -11.74 2.52 -14.02
N LEU A 152 -10.83 3.01 -14.88
CA LEU A 152 -10.50 2.46 -16.20
C LEU A 152 -10.11 0.97 -16.14
N PHE A 153 -9.43 0.59 -15.06
CA PHE A 153 -9.16 -0.81 -14.72
C PHE A 153 -9.21 -0.96 -13.21
N VAL A 154 -9.84 -2.03 -12.73
CA VAL A 154 -9.95 -2.33 -11.30
C VAL A 154 -9.74 -3.82 -11.09
N ASN A 155 -8.80 -4.17 -10.21
CA ASN A 155 -8.70 -5.50 -9.63
C ASN A 155 -8.32 -5.39 -8.14
N ALA A 156 -8.00 -6.52 -7.50
CA ALA A 156 -7.68 -6.55 -6.07
C ALA A 156 -6.45 -5.71 -5.64
N PHE A 157 -5.50 -5.42 -6.54
CA PHE A 157 -4.21 -4.77 -6.19
C PHE A 157 -3.83 -3.59 -7.09
N LEU A 158 -4.59 -3.34 -8.15
CA LEU A 158 -4.36 -2.28 -9.13
C LEU A 158 -5.67 -1.60 -9.47
N VAL A 159 -5.69 -0.28 -9.31
CA VAL A 159 -6.72 0.61 -9.85
C VAL A 159 -6.05 1.55 -10.84
N ILE A 160 -6.68 1.80 -11.99
CA ILE A 160 -6.20 2.75 -12.98
C ILE A 160 -7.26 3.82 -13.22
N HIS A 161 -6.86 5.09 -13.16
CA HIS A 161 -7.67 6.23 -13.60
C HIS A 161 -6.94 7.00 -14.70
N GLY A 162 -7.67 7.44 -15.72
CA GLY A 162 -7.17 8.45 -16.66
C GLY A 162 -7.35 9.85 -16.09
N VAL A 163 -6.32 10.69 -16.23
CA VAL A 163 -6.32 12.11 -15.86
C VAL A 163 -6.01 13.00 -17.06
N SER A 164 -6.40 14.27 -16.98
CA SER A 164 -6.30 15.22 -18.09
C SER A 164 -4.87 15.68 -18.40
N ALA A 165 -3.96 15.58 -17.43
CA ALA A 165 -2.59 16.07 -17.53
C ALA A 165 -1.72 15.35 -16.49
N ALA A 166 -0.40 15.45 -16.64
CA ALA A 166 0.53 14.93 -15.65
C ALA A 166 0.54 15.78 -14.36
N PHE A 167 0.80 15.13 -13.22
CA PHE A 167 0.76 15.74 -11.90
C PHE A 167 1.83 16.81 -11.71
N THR A 168 1.42 17.93 -11.12
CA THR A 168 2.34 18.89 -10.53
C THR A 168 2.68 18.44 -9.11
N PRO A 169 3.93 18.02 -8.83
CA PRO A 169 4.30 17.53 -7.51
C PRO A 169 4.21 18.64 -6.47
N ALA A 170 3.50 18.38 -5.37
CA ALA A 170 3.66 19.18 -4.17
C ALA A 170 4.90 18.66 -3.43
N THR A 171 5.87 19.53 -3.17
CA THR A 171 6.99 19.17 -2.29
C THR A 171 6.51 19.31 -0.85
N THR A 172 6.60 18.23 -0.08
CA THR A 172 6.40 18.31 1.37
C THR A 172 7.61 19.01 1.96
N SER A 173 7.42 20.16 2.60
CA SER A 173 8.42 20.72 3.53
C SER A 173 8.30 19.94 4.83
N ALA A 174 8.71 18.68 4.82
CA ALA A 174 8.88 17.87 6.01
C ALA A 174 9.94 16.82 5.69
N LEU A 175 10.71 16.47 6.72
CA LEU A 175 11.93 15.68 6.73
C LEU A 175 11.88 14.43 5.81
N PRO A 176 13.04 13.93 5.34
CA PRO A 176 13.12 12.70 4.55
C PRO A 176 12.26 11.60 5.18
N LEU A 177 11.53 10.84 4.37
CA LEU A 177 10.78 9.67 4.87
C LEU A 177 11.71 8.85 5.77
N PRO A 178 11.26 8.46 6.98
CA PRO A 178 12.07 7.66 7.87
C PRO A 178 12.47 6.38 7.16
N SER A 179 13.74 6.02 7.26
CA SER A 179 14.22 4.74 6.73
C SER A 179 13.38 3.59 7.31
N PRO A 180 13.17 2.46 6.60
CA PRO A 180 12.39 1.33 7.11
C PRO A 180 12.68 0.91 8.57
N PRO A 181 13.96 0.85 9.03
CA PRO A 181 14.25 0.55 10.43
C PRO A 181 13.81 1.65 11.41
N GLU A 182 13.84 2.91 11.00
CA GLU A 182 13.39 4.05 11.80
C GLU A 182 11.86 4.10 11.92
N ALA A 183 11.14 3.76 10.85
CA ALA A 183 9.69 3.62 10.88
C ALA A 183 9.25 2.54 11.87
N SER A 184 9.85 1.34 11.81
CA SER A 184 9.56 0.27 12.77
C SER A 184 9.88 0.66 14.23
N ALA A 185 10.97 1.40 14.47
CA ALA A 185 11.32 1.89 15.79
C ALA A 185 10.28 2.88 16.34
N ARG A 186 9.85 3.85 15.51
CA ARG A 186 8.78 4.80 15.86
C ARG A 186 7.46 4.08 16.18
N TRP A 187 7.09 3.11 15.36
CA TRP A 187 5.87 2.30 15.60
C TRP A 187 5.96 1.43 16.85
N SER A 188 7.16 0.92 17.18
CA SER A 188 7.38 0.19 18.44
C SER A 188 7.16 1.09 19.66
N GLN A 189 7.51 2.38 19.58
CA GLN A 189 7.20 3.35 20.62
C GLN A 189 5.69 3.58 20.76
N VAL A 190 4.96 3.69 19.64
CA VAL A 190 3.49 3.82 19.63
C VAL A 190 2.82 2.62 20.31
N VAL A 191 3.26 1.40 19.99
CA VAL A 191 2.77 0.17 20.62
C VAL A 191 2.93 0.23 22.15
N ARG A 192 4.11 0.64 22.63
CA ARG A 192 4.38 0.76 24.07
C ARG A 192 3.50 1.81 24.75
N GLN A 193 3.29 2.95 24.09
CA GLN A 193 2.45 4.02 24.61
C GLN A 193 0.97 3.61 24.67
N LEU A 194 0.46 2.90 23.66
CA LEU A 194 -0.91 2.37 23.68
C LEU A 194 -1.11 1.39 24.84
N GLY A 195 -0.13 0.49 25.07
CA GLY A 195 -0.15 -0.42 26.20
C GLY A 195 -0.17 0.29 27.55
N SER A 196 0.64 1.35 27.73
CA SER A 196 0.68 2.10 29.00
C SER A 196 -0.56 2.96 29.25
N GLN A 197 -1.31 3.31 28.20
CA GLN A 197 -2.57 4.05 28.28
C GLN A 197 -3.81 3.15 28.44
N GLY A 198 -3.62 1.84 28.61
CA GLY A 198 -4.69 0.87 28.85
C GLY A 198 -5.23 0.16 27.60
N TYR A 199 -4.71 0.45 26.40
CA TYR A 199 -5.10 -0.20 25.14
C TYR A 199 -4.29 -1.48 24.89
N VAL A 200 -4.15 -2.33 25.90
CA VAL A 200 -3.20 -3.46 25.92
C VAL A 200 -3.49 -4.46 24.79
N SER A 201 -4.75 -4.89 24.64
CA SER A 201 -5.13 -5.88 23.63
C SER A 201 -4.87 -5.39 22.20
N PHE A 202 -5.17 -4.12 21.93
CA PHE A 202 -4.88 -3.50 20.64
C PHE A 202 -3.36 -3.36 20.41
N ALA A 203 -2.61 -2.95 21.43
CA ALA A 203 -1.14 -2.86 21.36
C ALA A 203 -0.50 -4.22 21.05
N VAL A 204 -0.99 -5.30 21.67
CA VAL A 204 -0.54 -6.67 21.39
C VAL A 204 -0.82 -7.04 19.93
N GLY A 205 -2.05 -6.81 19.44
CA GLY A 205 -2.42 -7.04 18.04
C GLY A 205 -1.55 -6.26 17.05
N LEU A 206 -1.32 -4.97 17.32
CA LEU A 206 -0.46 -4.11 16.50
C LEU A 206 1.00 -4.59 16.51
N SER A 207 1.51 -5.05 17.66
CA SER A 207 2.89 -5.52 17.78
C SER A 207 3.17 -6.74 16.89
N ALA A 208 2.19 -7.65 16.75
CA ALA A 208 2.30 -8.85 15.91
C ALA A 208 2.46 -8.53 14.42
N VAL A 209 2.00 -7.36 13.97
CA VAL A 209 2.01 -6.94 12.55
C VAL A 209 2.75 -5.61 12.34
N VAL A 210 3.54 -5.17 13.34
CA VAL A 210 4.09 -3.81 13.40
C VAL A 210 4.95 -3.48 12.18
N ASN A 211 5.73 -4.41 11.67
CA ASN A 211 6.58 -4.17 10.50
C ASN A 211 5.75 -3.92 9.22
N ARG A 212 4.62 -4.62 9.07
CA ARG A 212 3.75 -4.50 7.90
C ARG A 212 2.95 -3.21 7.97
N VAL A 213 2.44 -2.87 9.15
CA VAL A 213 1.74 -1.61 9.40
C VAL A 213 2.69 -0.43 9.30
N ALA A 214 3.91 -0.52 9.85
CA ALA A 214 4.93 0.53 9.75
C ALA A 214 5.35 0.77 8.31
N THR A 215 5.50 -0.29 7.51
CA THR A 215 5.80 -0.18 6.08
C THR A 215 4.67 0.53 5.33
N ALA A 216 3.42 0.12 5.56
CA ALA A 216 2.25 0.75 4.94
C ALA A 216 2.07 2.20 5.40
N ALA A 217 2.33 2.49 6.68
CA ALA A 217 2.24 3.82 7.25
C ALA A 217 3.39 4.73 6.82
N ALA A 218 4.58 4.18 6.57
CA ALA A 218 5.70 4.95 6.02
C ALA A 218 5.37 5.49 4.62
N MET A 219 4.47 4.82 3.89
CA MET A 219 4.01 5.29 2.60
C MET A 219 3.08 6.49 2.69
N VAL A 220 2.58 6.88 3.87
CA VAL A 220 1.69 8.03 4.06
C VAL A 220 2.35 9.04 5.01
N GLU A 221 2.03 10.33 4.85
CA GLU A 221 2.69 11.40 5.62
C GLU A 221 2.31 11.35 7.11
N GLU A 222 1.02 11.16 7.39
CA GLU A 222 0.47 11.05 8.73
C GLU A 222 -0.61 9.97 8.80
N VAL A 223 -0.80 9.41 9.99
CA VAL A 223 -1.89 8.47 10.28
C VAL A 223 -2.56 8.81 11.60
N THR A 224 -3.82 8.41 11.72
CA THR A 224 -4.59 8.50 12.97
C THR A 224 -5.00 7.09 13.39
N ILE A 225 -4.67 6.72 14.63
CA ILE A 225 -4.95 5.38 15.17
C ILE A 225 -6.20 5.44 16.04
N PHE A 226 -7.23 4.71 15.65
CA PHE A 226 -8.46 4.50 16.42
C PHE A 226 -8.31 3.26 17.29
N ALA A 227 -7.65 3.38 18.44
CA ALA A 227 -7.46 2.27 19.35
C ALA A 227 -8.77 1.98 20.13
N PRO A 228 -9.39 0.79 19.99
CA PRO A 228 -10.56 0.44 20.77
C PRO A 228 -10.18 0.19 22.23
N ALA A 229 -10.94 0.80 23.15
CA ALA A 229 -10.72 0.66 24.59
C ALA A 229 -11.21 -0.68 25.18
N GLY A 230 -12.05 -1.43 24.45
CA GLY A 230 -12.61 -2.71 24.90
C GLY A 230 -11.83 -3.94 24.42
N GLY A 231 -12.02 -5.08 25.09
CA GLY A 231 -11.42 -6.39 24.79
C GLY A 231 -11.78 -7.02 23.44
N GLY A 232 -12.24 -6.25 22.45
CA GLY A 232 -12.58 -6.75 21.10
C GLY A 232 -11.38 -7.38 20.37
N PHE A 233 -10.16 -7.09 20.82
CA PHE A 233 -8.93 -7.71 20.33
C PHE A 233 -8.47 -8.93 21.15
N ASP A 234 -9.13 -9.26 22.26
CA ASP A 234 -8.78 -10.44 23.08
C ASP A 234 -9.03 -11.75 22.30
N LEU A 235 -9.99 -11.72 21.36
CA LEU A 235 -10.26 -12.82 20.43
C LEU A 235 -9.24 -12.94 19.29
N ALA A 236 -8.42 -11.91 19.06
CA ALA A 236 -7.46 -11.87 17.96
C ALA A 236 -6.20 -12.71 18.23
N ALA A 237 -5.96 -13.14 19.48
CA ALA A 237 -4.81 -13.97 19.85
C ALA A 237 -4.76 -15.33 19.12
N GLY A 238 -5.89 -15.82 18.62
CA GLY A 238 -5.98 -17.05 17.82
C GLY A 238 -6.11 -16.82 16.30
N TRP A 239 -6.05 -15.57 15.83
CA TRP A 239 -6.28 -15.25 14.41
C TRP A 239 -5.00 -15.40 13.59
N PRO A 240 -5.11 -15.82 12.32
CA PRO A 240 -3.96 -15.81 11.42
C PRO A 240 -3.48 -14.37 11.16
N ALA A 241 -2.18 -14.20 10.97
CA ALA A 241 -1.52 -12.89 10.93
C ALA A 241 -2.10 -11.93 9.89
N ASN A 242 -2.55 -12.44 8.74
CA ASN A 242 -3.21 -11.65 7.70
C ASN A 242 -4.55 -11.04 8.15
N LYS A 243 -5.34 -11.77 8.96
CA LYS A 243 -6.59 -11.24 9.53
C LYS A 243 -6.31 -10.18 10.59
N VAL A 244 -5.30 -10.39 11.43
CA VAL A 244 -4.85 -9.39 12.42
C VAL A 244 -4.38 -8.14 11.70
N GLU A 245 -3.57 -8.29 10.65
CA GLU A 245 -3.08 -7.18 9.83
C GLU A 245 -4.23 -6.38 9.23
N SER A 246 -5.16 -7.04 8.53
CA SER A 246 -6.35 -6.38 7.95
C SER A 246 -7.19 -5.67 9.00
N LEU A 247 -7.38 -6.28 10.18
CA LEU A 247 -8.13 -5.66 11.27
C LEU A 247 -7.40 -4.43 11.83
N ILE A 248 -6.10 -4.50 12.09
CA ILE A 248 -5.30 -3.38 12.58
C ILE A 248 -5.30 -2.25 11.55
N LYS A 249 -5.06 -2.56 10.27
CA LYS A 249 -5.06 -1.57 9.19
C LYS A 249 -6.40 -0.81 9.08
N ARG A 250 -7.54 -1.41 9.41
CA ARG A 250 -8.86 -0.74 9.47
C ARG A 250 -8.98 0.27 10.60
N HIS A 251 -8.15 0.16 11.63
CA HIS A 251 -8.11 1.10 12.76
C HIS A 251 -7.03 2.18 12.56
N VAL A 252 -6.30 2.16 11.45
CA VAL A 252 -5.28 3.18 11.13
C VAL A 252 -5.77 3.98 9.92
N ALA A 253 -6.28 5.17 10.16
CA ALA A 253 -6.72 6.07 9.11
C ALA A 253 -5.54 6.81 8.47
N VAL A 254 -5.64 7.04 7.16
CA VAL A 254 -4.68 7.81 6.37
C VAL A 254 -4.97 9.30 6.55
N GLY A 255 -3.98 10.04 7.05
CA GLY A 255 -4.09 11.44 7.43
C GLY A 255 -4.16 11.63 8.94
N ARG A 256 -3.85 12.85 9.37
CA ARG A 256 -4.05 13.31 10.74
C ARG A 256 -5.44 13.91 10.85
N TYR A 257 -6.20 13.40 11.81
CA TYR A 257 -7.52 13.89 12.15
C TYR A 257 -7.55 14.19 13.64
N ASP A 258 -7.77 15.46 13.99
CA ASP A 258 -8.07 15.83 15.37
C ASP A 258 -9.56 15.64 15.69
N TYR A 259 -9.90 15.72 16.98
CA TYR A 259 -11.27 15.52 17.41
C TYR A 259 -12.26 16.54 16.81
N ARG A 260 -11.83 17.78 16.58
CA ARG A 260 -12.69 18.82 16.00
C ARG A 260 -12.96 18.52 14.53
N GLU A 261 -11.94 18.09 13.79
CA GLU A 261 -12.07 17.67 12.40
C GLU A 261 -13.01 16.47 12.27
N LEU A 262 -12.86 15.46 13.14
CA LEU A 262 -13.73 14.27 13.15
C LEU A 262 -15.19 14.61 13.48
N VAL A 263 -15.44 15.56 14.38
CA VAL A 263 -16.80 16.01 14.70
C VAL A 263 -17.39 16.89 13.60
N ALA A 264 -16.55 17.61 12.86
CA ALA A 264 -16.98 18.40 11.70
C ALA A 264 -17.31 17.54 10.47
N MET A 265 -16.85 16.28 10.44
CA MET A 265 -17.23 15.33 9.39
C MET A 265 -18.71 14.96 9.50
N GLY A 266 -19.38 14.87 8.36
CA GLY A 266 -20.77 14.44 8.30
C GLY A 266 -20.93 13.00 8.77
N VAL A 267 -22.04 12.70 9.49
CA VAL A 267 -22.36 11.33 9.87
C VAL A 267 -22.51 10.46 8.62
N GLY A 268 -21.75 9.38 8.55
CA GLY A 268 -21.70 8.48 7.39
C GLY A 268 -20.57 8.79 6.39
N GLU A 269 -19.78 9.85 6.61
CA GLU A 269 -18.52 10.05 5.90
C GLU A 269 -17.51 8.98 6.35
N GLY A 270 -16.93 8.29 5.38
CA GLY A 270 -15.96 7.22 5.64
C GLY A 270 -14.55 7.76 5.67
N LEU A 271 -13.76 7.33 6.64
CA LEU A 271 -12.32 7.58 6.66
C LEU A 271 -11.60 6.54 5.80
N LEU A 272 -10.62 7.00 5.03
CA LEU A 272 -9.70 6.08 4.37
C LEU A 272 -8.78 5.47 5.43
N THR A 273 -8.65 4.15 5.40
CA THR A 273 -7.78 3.40 6.32
C THR A 273 -6.70 2.67 5.54
N LEU A 274 -5.68 2.17 6.23
CA LEU A 274 -4.63 1.37 5.60
C LEU A 274 -5.13 0.01 5.11
N ALA A 275 -6.38 -0.38 5.43
CA ALA A 275 -6.90 -1.68 5.08
C ALA A 275 -7.50 -1.73 3.67
N GLU A 276 -7.30 -2.88 3.03
CA GLU A 276 -8.05 -3.31 1.87
C GLU A 276 -9.40 -3.90 2.34
N ASN A 277 -10.48 -3.53 1.64
CA ASN A 277 -11.81 -4.12 1.83
C ASN A 277 -12.01 -5.33 0.94
#